data_AF-A0A917RGQ2-F1
#
_entry.id   AF-A0A917RGQ2-F1
#
_cell.length_a   1.000
_cell.length_b   1.000
_cell.length_c   1.000
_cell.angle_alpha   90.00
_cell.angle_beta   90.00
_cell.angle_gamma   90.00
#
_symmetry.space_group_name_H-M   'P 1'
#
loop_
_entity.id
_entity.type
_entity.pdbx_description
1 polymer ?
#
loop_
_entity_poly.entity_id
_entity_poly.type
_entity_poly.pdbx_seq_one_letter_code
_entity_poly.pdbx_strand_id
1 'polypeptide(L)' 'MPELVVLGTTALYELRYTPEGDLDGAVRHTGRELIGACRRDIEQLLADGEELLSFHDRVTAPLLAARAGREARHEQ' A
#
# COMPACT_ATOMS: atom_id res chain seq x y z
N MET A 1 -9.14 -3.35 2.65
CA MET A 1 -8.15 -4.23 2.00
C MET A 1 -7.23 -4.70 3.10
N PRO A 2 -7.09 -6.01 3.35
CA PRO A 2 -6.21 -6.51 4.40
C PRO A 2 -4.74 -6.18 4.08
N GLU A 3 -3.94 -5.97 5.12
CA GLU A 3 -2.49 -5.85 4.96
C GLU A 3 -1.86 -7.25 5.04
N LEU A 4 -0.99 -7.57 4.08
CA LEU A 4 -0.45 -8.90 3.88
C LEU A 4 1.07 -8.90 3.97
N VAL A 5 1.63 -9.87 4.68
CA VAL A 5 3.08 -10.13 4.72
C VAL A 5 3.34 -11.53 4.19
N VAL A 6 4.13 -11.61 3.11
CA VAL A 6 4.54 -12.89 2.51
C VAL A 6 5.98 -13.21 2.88
N LEU A 7 6.19 -14.37 3.51
CA LEU A 7 7.52 -14.91 3.79
C LEU A 7 7.85 -16.02 2.78
N GLY A 8 8.39 -15.59 1.64
CA GLY A 8 8.80 -16.47 0.54
C GLY A 8 7.66 -17.36 0.06
N THR A 9 7.82 -18.68 0.19
CA THR A 9 6.78 -19.68 -0.15
C THR A 9 6.23 -20.41 1.07
N THR A 10 6.56 -19.94 2.28
CA THR A 10 6.41 -20.73 3.52
C THR A 10 5.26 -20.24 4.37
N ALA A 11 5.03 -18.93 4.41
CA ALA A 11 3.93 -18.35 5.17
C ALA A 11 3.39 -17.08 4.50
N LEU A 12 2.09 -16.88 4.65
CA LEU A 12 1.38 -15.63 4.40
C LEU A 12 0.74 -15.22 5.73
N TYR A 13 0.85 -13.95 6.09
CA TYR A 13 0.21 -13.38 7.27
C TYR A 13 -0.79 -12.32 6.83
N GLU A 14 -2.02 -12.45 7.28
CA GLU A 14 -3.03 -11.39 7.21
C GLU A 14 -3.00 -10.62 8.54
N LEU A 15 -2.59 -9.36 8.49
CA LEU A 15 -2.48 -8.52 9.69
C LEU A 15 -3.89 -8.10 10.13
N ARG A 16 -4.09 -8.11 11.45
CA ARG A 16 -5.32 -7.65 12.08
C ARG A 16 -5.03 -6.38 12.83
N TYR A 17 -5.99 -5.46 12.79
CA TYR A 17 -5.90 -4.19 13.49
C TYR A 17 -7.14 -4.02 14.37
N THR A 18 -6.98 -3.33 15.49
CA THR A 18 -8.11 -2.84 16.29
C THR A 18 -8.91 -1.81 15.48
N PRO A 19 -10.15 -1.47 15.89
CA PRO A 19 -10.89 -0.36 15.31
C PRO A 19 -10.13 0.98 15.36
N GLU A 20 -9.25 1.14 16.34
CA GLU A 20 -8.40 2.33 16.53
C GLU A 20 -7.15 2.31 15.62
N GLY A 21 -6.88 1.20 14.94
CA GLY A 21 -5.77 1.04 14.00
C GLY A 21 -4.49 0.48 14.62
N ASP A 22 -4.53 0.01 15.87
CA ASP A 22 -3.39 -0.64 16.51
C ASP A 22 -3.23 -2.09 16.02
N LEU A 23 -1.99 -2.55 15.84
CA LEU A 23 -1.72 -3.92 15.41
C LEU A 23 -2.23 -4.92 16.46
N ASP A 24 -3.16 -5.79 16.05
CA ASP A 24 -3.82 -6.82 16.86
C ASP A 24 -3.47 -8.23 16.35
N GLY A 25 -2.18 -8.44 16.06
CA GLY A 25 -1.64 -9.71 15.61
C GLY A 25 -1.94 -10.03 14.13
N ALA A 26 -1.94 -11.31 13.80
CA ALA A 26 -2.12 -11.77 12.42
C ALA A 26 -2.67 -13.20 12.34
N VAL A 27 -3.36 -13.51 11.24
CA VAL A 27 -3.72 -14.88 10.85
C VAL A 27 -2.62 -15.45 9.96
N ARG A 28 -2.05 -16.59 10.35
CA ARG A 28 -1.01 -17.29 9.58
C ARG A 28 -1.62 -18.32 8.65
N HIS A 29 -1.31 -18.20 7.37
CA HIS A 29 -1.60 -19.18 6.34
C HIS A 29 -0.33 -19.90 5.88
N THR A 30 -0.40 -21.21 5.69
CA THR A 30 0.72 -22.06 5.25
C THR A 30 0.40 -22.85 3.97
N GLY A 31 -0.81 -22.68 3.43
CA GLY A 31 -1.23 -23.32 2.20
C GLY A 31 -0.42 -22.83 1.01
N ARG A 32 0.37 -23.73 0.40
CA ARG A 32 1.32 -23.38 -0.66
C ARG A 32 0.65 -22.79 -1.90
N GLU A 33 -0.53 -23.30 -2.27
CA GLU A 33 -1.34 -22.77 -3.37
C GLU A 33 -1.81 -21.35 -3.11
N LEU A 34 -2.32 -21.07 -1.90
CA LEU A 34 -2.76 -19.73 -1.50
C LEU A 34 -1.59 -18.74 -1.51
N ILE A 35 -0.45 -19.13 -0.94
CA ILE A 35 0.76 -18.29 -0.92
C ILE A 35 1.23 -18.00 -2.35
N GLY A 36 1.21 -19.02 -3.22
CA GLY A 36 1.60 -18.88 -4.62
C GLY A 36 0.66 -17.97 -5.41
N ALA A 37 -0.66 -18.08 -5.20
CA ALA A 37 -1.64 -17.20 -5.82
C ALA A 37 -1.45 -15.75 -5.40
N CYS A 38 -1.40 -15.49 -4.08
CA CYS A 38 -1.21 -14.15 -3.54
C CYS A 38 0.09 -13.50 -4.03
N ARG A 39 1.19 -14.26 -4.13
CA ARG A 39 2.44 -13.74 -4.71
C ARG A 39 2.30 -13.31 -6.16
N ARG A 40 1.67 -14.12 -7.00
CA ARG A 40 1.46 -13.77 -8.41
C ARG A 40 0.63 -12.50 -8.54
N ASP A 41 -0.39 -12.33 -7.71
CA ASP A 41 -1.21 -11.13 -7.72
C ASP A 41 -0.41 -9.89 -7.32
N ILE A 42 0.45 -9.99 -6.29
CA ILE A 42 1.36 -8.90 -5.87
C ILE A 42 2.38 -8.58 -6.97
N GLU A 43 3.00 -9.61 -7.56
CA GLU A 43 3.96 -9.46 -8.66
C GLU A 43 3.30 -8.78 -9.87
N GLN A 44 2.05 -9.14 -10.19
CA GLN A 44 1.27 -8.51 -11.26
C GLN A 44 0.93 -7.05 -10.95
N LEU A 45 0.49 -6.74 -9.73
CA LEU A 45 0.21 -5.36 -9.30
C LEU A 45 1.45 -4.47 -9.39
N LEU A 46 2.62 -5.00 -9.03
CA LEU A 46 3.89 -4.28 -9.17
C LEU A 46 4.26 -4.08 -10.64
N ALA A 47 4.05 -5.08 -11.49
CA ALA A 47 4.34 -4.99 -12.92
C ALA A 47 3.43 -4.00 -13.65
N ASP A 48 2.16 -3.94 -13.25
CA ASP A 48 1.16 -3.01 -13.81
C ASP A 48 1.28 -1.60 -13.20
N GLY A 49 2.02 -1.46 -12.10
CA GLY A 49 2.24 -0.22 -11.39
C GLY A 49 3.05 0.79 -12.23
N GLU A 50 2.78 2.06 -11.99
CA GLU A 50 3.63 3.15 -12.50
C GLU A 50 4.76 3.45 -11.50
N GLU A 51 5.91 3.89 -12.03
CA GLU A 51 7.00 4.44 -11.22
C GLU A 51 6.52 5.58 -10.30
N LEU A 52 6.85 5.47 -9.01
CA LEU A 52 6.36 6.37 -7.97
C LEU A 52 6.69 7.84 -8.27
N LEU A 53 7.91 8.12 -8.75
CA LEU A 53 8.35 9.48 -9.07
C LEU A 53 7.58 10.06 -10.27
N SER A 54 7.31 9.24 -11.30
CA SER A 54 6.50 9.66 -12.45
C SER A 54 5.08 10.06 -12.01
N PHE A 55 4.44 9.23 -11.19
CA PHE A 55 3.13 9.53 -10.64
C PHE A 55 3.16 10.78 -9.74
N HIS A 56 4.16 10.88 -8.85
CA HIS A 56 4.32 12.01 -7.94
C HIS A 56 4.41 13.33 -8.69
N ASP A 57 5.28 13.42 -9.69
CA ASP A 57 5.53 14.67 -10.41
C ASP A 57 4.33 15.08 -11.26
N ARG A 58 3.60 14.11 -11.82
CA ARG A 58 2.42 14.34 -12.65
C ARG A 58 1.17 14.68 -11.84
N VAL A 59 0.97 14.06 -10.68
CA VAL A 59 -0.30 14.14 -9.91
C VAL A 59 -0.10 14.84 -8.57
N THR A 60 0.81 14.34 -7.73
CA THR A 60 0.92 14.79 -6.33
C THR A 60 1.55 16.18 -6.21
N ALA A 61 2.68 16.42 -6.87
CA ALA A 61 3.40 17.69 -6.77
C ALA A 61 2.55 18.91 -7.20
N PRO A 62 1.79 18.87 -8.32
CA PRO A 62 0.91 19.97 -8.70
C PRO A 62 -0.20 20.25 -7.66
N LEU A 63 -0.79 19.20 -7.08
CA LEU A 63 -1.83 19.34 -6.06
C LEU A 63 -1.28 19.97 -4.76
N LEU A 64 -0.08 19.57 -4.35
CA LEU A 64 0.60 20.15 -3.19
C LEU A 64 0.95 21.62 -3.42
N ALA A 65 1.50 21.95 -4.60
CA ALA A 65 1.81 23.34 -4.95
C ALA A 65 0.56 24.22 -4.97
N ALA A 66 -0.56 23.72 -5.53
CA ALA A 66 -1.83 24.43 -5.52
C ALA A 66 -2.39 24.63 -4.10
N ARG A 67 -2.18 23.67 -3.20
CA ARG A 67 -2.58 23.79 -1.79
C ARG A 67 -1.77 24.87 -1.07
N ALA A 68 -0.44 24.86 -1.19
CA ALA A 68 0.42 25.87 -0.58
C ALA A 68 0.09 27.29 -1.07
N GLY A 69 -0.18 27.45 -2.37
CA GLY A 69 -0.59 28.75 -2.94
C GLY A 69 -1.96 29.25 -2.48
N ARG A 70 -2.87 28.36 -2.01
CA ARG A 70 -4.15 28.77 -1.41
C ARG A 70 -3.99 29.23 0.03
N GLU A 71 -3.08 28.62 0.78
CA GLU A 71 -2.77 29.01 2.17
C GLU A 71 -2.09 30.39 2.20
N ALA A 72 -1.11 30.62 1.33
CA ALA A 72 -0.42 31.91 1.21
C ALA A 72 -1.32 33.10 0.79
N ARG A 73 -2.48 32.82 0.15
CA ARG A 73 -3.48 33.83 -0.25
C ARG A 73 -4.51 34.14 0.82
N HIS A 74 -4.60 33.34 1.89
CA HIS A 74 -5.54 33.57 2.99
C HIS A 74 -4.89 34.38 4.13
N GLU A 75 -3.56 34.48 4.13
CA GLU A 75 -2.76 35.25 5.09
C GLU A 75 -2.43 36.68 4.61
N GLN A 76 -2.91 37.06 3.42
CA GLN A 76 -2.83 38.40 2.82
C GLN A 76 -4.22 39.02 2.72
#